data_AF-A0A2N4YVI5-F1
#
_entry.id   AF-A0A2N4YVI5-F1
#
_cell.length_a   1.000
_cell.length_b   1.000
_cell.length_c   1.000
_cell.angle_alpha   90.00
_cell.angle_beta   90.00
_cell.angle_gamma   90.00
#
_symmetry.space_group_name_H-M   'P 1'
#
loop_
_entity.id
_entity.type
_entity.pdbx_description
1 polymer ?
#
loop_
_entity_poly.entity_id
_entity_poly.type
_entity_poly.pdbx_seq_one_letter_code
_entity_poly.pdbx_strand_id
1 'polypeptide(L)'
;MQRCILAILSLAFCAGAQAVSEDVQLNLVTPQGVGQSIGSVKITETDRGLEFAPELRALPPGKHGFHIHAEGSCQPAMKEGKAVAAGAAGGHYDPQHTG
;
A
#
# COMPACT_ATOMS: atom_id res chain seq x y z
N MET A 1 -12.88 24.22 -43.12
CA MET A 1 -13.11 24.46 -41.68
C MET A 1 -13.54 23.19 -40.94
N GLN A 2 -14.45 22.39 -41.48
CA GLN A 2 -14.91 21.10 -40.90
C GLN A 2 -13.79 20.07 -40.61
N ARG A 3 -12.78 19.98 -41.49
CA ARG A 3 -11.67 19.02 -41.38
C ARG A 3 -10.69 19.34 -40.24
N CYS A 4 -10.53 20.62 -39.90
CA CYS A 4 -9.64 21.04 -38.81
C CYS A 4 -10.29 20.83 -37.45
N ILE A 5 -11.63 20.88 -37.36
CA ILE A 5 -12.39 20.66 -36.12
C ILE A 5 -12.32 19.18 -35.69
N LEU A 6 -12.35 18.24 -36.64
CA LEU A 6 -12.21 16.79 -36.38
C LEU A 6 -10.81 16.40 -35.87
N ALA A 7 -9.77 17.13 -36.26
CA ALA A 7 -8.40 16.88 -35.79
C ALA A 7 -8.14 17.36 -34.35
N ILE A 8 -8.90 18.37 -33.89
CA ILE A 8 -8.76 18.91 -32.52
C ILE A 8 -9.50 18.03 -31.50
N LEU A 9 -10.65 17.43 -31.88
CA LEU A 9 -11.37 16.51 -30.99
C LEU A 9 -10.64 15.17 -30.74
N SER A 10 -9.76 14.74 -31.64
CA SER A 10 -9.00 13.48 -31.50
C SER A 10 -7.77 13.61 -30.59
N LEU A 11 -7.21 14.82 -30.43
CA LEU A 11 -6.06 15.06 -29.56
C LEU A 11 -6.42 15.06 -28.06
N ALA A 12 -7.67 15.36 -27.71
CA ALA A 12 -8.12 15.40 -26.31
C ALA A 12 -8.30 14.01 -25.67
N PHE A 13 -8.31 12.93 -26.46
CA PHE A 13 -8.50 11.57 -25.96
C PHE A 13 -7.22 10.89 -25.46
N CYS A 14 -6.03 11.48 -25.69
CA CYS A 14 -4.74 10.89 -25.30
C CYS A 14 -4.24 11.30 -23.90
N ALA A 15 -5.02 12.03 -23.10
CA ALA A 15 -4.59 12.53 -21.79
C ALA A 15 -4.72 11.53 -20.61
N GLY A 16 -5.06 10.27 -20.86
CA GLY A 16 -5.66 9.36 -19.87
C GLY A 16 -4.80 8.23 -19.29
N ALA A 17 -3.47 8.35 -19.20
CA ALA A 17 -2.64 7.36 -18.51
C ALA A 17 -1.73 8.04 -17.47
N GLN A 18 -2.33 8.56 -16.41
CA GLN A 18 -1.58 8.86 -15.18
C GLN A 18 -1.36 7.52 -14.49
N ALA A 19 -0.11 7.14 -14.24
CA ALA A 19 0.17 6.03 -13.33
C ALA A 19 -0.38 6.42 -11.96
N VAL A 20 -1.38 5.68 -11.48
CA VAL A 20 -1.91 5.87 -10.13
C VAL A 20 -0.84 5.42 -9.15
N SER A 21 -0.50 6.32 -8.23
CA SER A 21 0.44 6.03 -7.16
C SER A 21 -0.14 6.45 -5.83
N GLU A 22 0.04 5.60 -4.82
CA GLU A 22 -0.37 5.86 -3.45
C GLU A 22 0.85 5.85 -2.53
N ASP A 23 0.90 6.79 -1.58
CA ASP A 23 1.98 6.89 -0.62
C ASP A 23 1.49 6.45 0.76
N VAL A 24 1.96 5.30 1.25
CA VAL A 24 1.48 4.70 2.49
C VAL A 24 2.50 4.91 3.59
N GLN A 25 2.15 5.76 4.56
CA GLN A 25 2.99 5.98 5.74
C GLN A 25 3.04 4.72 6.61
N LEU A 26 4.25 4.31 7.01
CA LEU A 26 4.48 3.20 7.93
C LEU A 26 4.96 3.69 9.30
N ASN A 27 4.41 3.07 10.34
CA ASN A 27 4.75 3.34 11.73
C ASN A 27 5.19 2.04 12.41
N LEU A 28 6.05 2.14 13.43
CA LEU A 28 6.32 1.00 14.31
C LEU A 28 5.04 0.65 15.09
N VAL A 29 4.84 -0.63 15.37
CA VAL A 29 3.73 -1.12 16.19
C VAL A 29 4.25 -1.91 17.37
N THR A 30 3.55 -1.80 18.50
CA THR A 30 3.80 -2.59 19.70
C THR A 30 2.48 -3.12 20.25
N PRO A 31 2.49 -4.02 21.25
CA PRO A 31 1.27 -4.43 21.94
C PRO A 31 0.49 -3.28 22.58
N GLN A 32 1.10 -2.10 22.74
CA GLN A 32 0.48 -0.92 23.33
C GLN A 32 -0.21 -0.02 22.27
N GLY A 33 0.12 -0.17 20.98
CA GLY A 33 -0.44 0.71 19.95
C GLY A 33 0.47 0.96 18.75
N VAL A 34 0.04 1.92 17.94
CA VAL A 34 0.84 2.50 16.86
C VAL A 34 1.81 3.52 17.46
N GLY A 35 3.09 3.38 17.13
CA GLY A 35 4.18 4.24 17.58
C GLY A 35 4.65 5.20 16.51
N GLN A 36 5.95 5.51 16.52
CA GLN A 36 6.55 6.50 15.63
C GLN A 36 6.50 6.09 14.15
N SER A 37 6.41 7.09 13.29
CA SER A 37 6.60 6.94 11.84
C SER A 37 8.05 6.59 11.50
N ILE A 38 8.23 5.66 10.57
CA ILE A 38 9.53 5.22 10.08
C ILE A 38 9.75 5.50 8.59
N GLY A 39 8.83 6.23 7.97
CA GLY A 39 8.86 6.56 6.54
C GLY A 39 7.59 6.10 5.84
N SER A 40 7.70 5.81 4.55
CA SER A 40 6.56 5.37 3.75
C SER A 40 6.96 4.35 2.68
N VAL A 41 5.94 3.76 2.07
CA VAL A 41 6.08 2.92 0.88
C VAL A 41 5.22 3.55 -0.21
N LYS A 42 5.85 3.93 -1.31
CA LYS A 42 5.12 4.32 -2.52
C LYS A 42 4.71 3.07 -3.28
N ILE A 43 3.42 2.98 -3.57
CA ILE A 43 2.81 1.92 -4.36
C ILE A 43 2.45 2.50 -5.71
N THR A 44 2.97 1.95 -6.80
CA THR A 44 2.68 2.44 -8.16
C THR A 44 2.14 1.30 -9.02
N GLU A 45 1.06 1.56 -9.74
CA GLU A 45 0.58 0.64 -10.77
C GLU A 45 1.52 0.65 -11.99
N THR A 46 1.98 -0.53 -12.39
CA THR A 46 2.81 -0.72 -13.58
C THR A 46 2.20 -1.78 -14.49
N ASP A 47 2.72 -1.89 -15.71
CA ASP A 47 2.36 -2.95 -16.67
C ASP A 47 2.72 -4.36 -16.18
N ARG A 48 3.54 -4.49 -15.13
CA ARG A 48 3.99 -5.76 -14.53
C ARG A 48 3.38 -6.03 -13.15
N GLY A 49 2.42 -5.20 -12.71
CA GLY A 49 1.79 -5.27 -11.39
C GLY A 49 2.14 -4.09 -10.50
N LEU A 50 1.93 -4.24 -9.19
CA LEU A 50 2.23 -3.19 -8.21
C LEU A 50 3.71 -3.17 -7.87
N GLU A 51 4.34 -2.01 -8.03
CA GLU A 51 5.69 -1.74 -7.53
C GLU A 51 5.60 -1.11 -6.13
N PHE A 52 6.36 -1.64 -5.18
CA PHE A 52 6.48 -1.13 -3.81
C PHE A 52 7.88 -0.57 -3.61
N ALA A 53 7.99 0.74 -3.47
CA ALA A 53 9.26 1.44 -3.24
C ALA A 53 9.32 1.96 -1.79
N PRO A 54 9.94 1.20 -0.86
CA PRO A 54 10.04 1.59 0.55
C PRO A 54 11.15 2.62 0.79
N GLU A 55 10.81 3.70 1.48
CA GLU A 55 11.75 4.68 2.04
C GLU A 55 11.69 4.62 3.56
N LEU A 56 12.26 3.56 4.13
CA LEU A 56 12.13 3.22 5.55
C LEU A 56 13.46 3.38 6.32
N ARG A 57 13.34 3.74 7.59
CA ARG A 57 14.48 3.87 8.53
C ARG A 57 14.18 3.17 9.86
N ALA A 58 15.19 3.10 10.74
CA ALA A 58 15.07 2.56 12.10
C ALA A 58 14.61 1.09 12.19
N LEU A 59 14.84 0.30 11.13
CA LEU A 59 14.68 -1.15 11.15
C LEU A 59 16.03 -1.83 11.44
N PRO A 60 16.06 -2.97 12.15
CA PRO A 60 17.25 -3.79 12.24
C PRO A 60 17.77 -4.17 10.84
N PRO A 61 19.09 -4.18 10.61
CA PRO A 61 19.65 -4.58 9.32
C PRO A 61 19.32 -6.04 9.02
N GLY A 62 18.90 -6.32 7.79
CA GLY A 62 18.52 -7.67 7.35
C GLY A 62 17.28 -7.68 6.48
N LYS A 63 16.87 -8.88 6.06
CA LYS A 63 15.62 -9.09 5.32
C LYS A 63 14.45 -9.16 6.30
N HIS A 64 13.33 -8.52 5.96
CA HIS A 64 12.08 -8.54 6.71
C HIS A 64 10.95 -9.06 5.81
N GLY A 65 9.96 -9.76 6.38
CA GLY A 65 8.75 -10.15 5.66
C GLY A 65 7.92 -8.92 5.29
N PHE A 66 7.30 -8.95 4.12
CA PHE A 66 6.47 -7.85 3.61
C PHE A 66 5.20 -8.41 2.99
N HIS A 67 4.04 -8.07 3.57
CA HIS A 67 2.75 -8.63 3.20
C HIS A 67 1.66 -7.57 3.30
N ILE A 68 0.60 -7.73 2.51
CA ILE A 68 -0.66 -7.00 2.70
C ILE A 68 -1.53 -7.84 3.63
N HIS A 69 -2.16 -7.17 4.59
CA HIS A 69 -3.08 -7.79 5.54
C HIS A 69 -4.54 -7.59 5.12
N ALA A 70 -5.41 -8.45 5.62
CA ALA A 70 -6.82 -8.47 5.25
C ALA A 70 -7.60 -7.22 5.71
N GLU A 71 -7.22 -6.64 6.85
CA GLU A 71 -7.90 -5.48 7.45
C GLU A 71 -6.99 -4.25 7.51
N GLY A 72 -7.55 -3.08 7.19
CA GLY A 72 -6.85 -1.79 7.19
C GLY A 72 -6.59 -1.19 8.57
N SER A 73 -6.16 -1.98 9.56
CA SER A 73 -5.94 -1.52 10.93
C SER A 73 -4.58 -1.93 11.48
N CYS A 74 -3.78 -0.95 11.88
CA CYS A 74 -2.49 -1.17 12.56
C CYS A 74 -2.63 -1.28 14.10
N GLN A 75 -3.86 -1.31 14.62
CA GLN A 75 -4.10 -1.36 16.06
C GLN A 75 -3.78 -2.74 16.66
N PRO A 76 -3.40 -2.82 17.94
CA PRO A 76 -3.27 -4.09 18.61
C PRO A 76 -4.63 -4.78 18.75
N ALA A 77 -4.61 -6.11 18.89
CA ALA A 77 -5.78 -6.90 19.24
C ALA A 77 -5.44 -7.94 20.31
N MET A 78 -6.43 -8.35 21.09
CA MET A 78 -6.27 -9.41 22.09
C MET A 78 -6.37 -10.77 21.41
N LYS A 79 -5.32 -11.59 21.53
CA LYS A 79 -5.30 -12.99 21.12
C LYS A 79 -4.85 -13.83 22.31
N GLU A 80 -5.66 -14.81 22.69
CA GLU A 80 -5.37 -15.73 23.82
C GLU A 80 -5.00 -14.98 25.12
N GLY A 81 -5.71 -13.89 25.42
CA GLY A 81 -5.48 -13.09 26.63
C GLY A 81 -4.23 -12.20 26.59
N LYS A 82 -3.54 -12.09 25.46
CA LYS A 82 -2.39 -11.19 25.28
C LYS A 82 -2.65 -10.18 24.17
N ALA A 83 -2.18 -8.94 24.36
CA ALA A 83 -2.18 -7.93 23.31
C ALA A 83 -1.10 -8.27 22.27
N VAL A 84 -1.48 -8.32 21.00
CA VAL A 84 -0.59 -8.57 19.87
C VAL A 84 -0.47 -7.28 19.07
N ALA A 85 0.78 -6.86 18.82
CA ALA A 85 1.08 -5.69 17.99
C ALA A 85 0.44 -5.85 16.59
N ALA A 86 -0.26 -4.81 16.10
CA ALA A 86 -1.01 -4.84 14.84
C ALA A 86 -1.96 -6.03 14.66
N GLY A 87 -2.40 -6.68 15.75
CA GLY A 87 -3.26 -7.86 15.67
C GLY A 87 -4.61 -7.60 15.00
N ALA A 88 -5.07 -6.34 14.96
CA ALA A 88 -6.31 -5.95 14.29
C ALA A 88 -6.21 -5.96 12.76
N ALA A 89 -5.01 -6.11 12.19
CA ALA A 89 -4.80 -6.24 10.75
C ALA A 89 -5.34 -7.57 10.19
N GLY A 90 -5.57 -8.56 11.06
CA GLY A 90 -5.97 -9.90 10.63
C GLY A 90 -4.83 -10.67 9.96
N GLY A 91 -5.18 -11.72 9.22
CA GLY A 91 -4.22 -12.54 8.47
C GLY A 91 -3.68 -11.85 7.22
N HIS A 92 -2.92 -12.58 6.40
CA HIS A 92 -2.54 -12.12 5.07
C HIS A 92 -3.80 -11.91 4.22
N TYR A 93 -3.75 -10.92 3.33
CA TYR A 93 -4.80 -10.73 2.33
C TYR A 93 -4.81 -11.94 1.38
N ASP A 94 -5.86 -12.75 1.49
CA ASP A 94 -6.07 -13.96 0.69
C ASP A 94 -7.53 -14.05 0.24
N PRO A 95 -7.90 -13.33 -0.83
CA PRO A 95 -9.27 -13.32 -1.33
C PRO A 95 -9.70 -14.64 -1.96
N GLN A 96 -8.78 -15.58 -2.16
CA GLN A 96 -9.05 -16.89 -2.76
C GLN A 96 -9.10 -18.02 -1.72
N HIS A 97 -8.84 -17.72 -0.44
CA HIS A 97 -8.91 -18.66 0.67
C HIS A 97 -8.02 -19.90 0.46
N THR A 98 -6.77 -19.67 0.07
CA THR A 98 -5.75 -20.69 -0.20
C THR A 98 -5.17 -21.36 1.05
N GLY A 99 -5.17 -20.67 2.20
CA GLY A 99 -4.74 -21.22 3.49
C GLY A 99 -3.26 -21.06 3.78
#